data_AF-A0A1G0DSF4-F1
#
_entry.id   AF-A0A1G0DSF4-F1
#
_cell.length_a   1.000
_cell.length_b   1.000
_cell.length_c   1.000
_cell.angle_alpha   90.00
_cell.angle_beta   90.00
_cell.angle_gamma   90.00
#
_symmetry.space_group_name_H-M   'P 1'
#
loop_
_entity.id
_entity.type
_entity.pdbx_description
1 polymer ?
#
loop_
_entity_poly.entity_id
_entity_poly.type
_entity_poly.pdbx_seq_one_letter_code
_entity_poly.pdbx_strand_id
1 'polypeptide(L)' 'MMQWLLVTPVFTGTRVPIAVLFENLADGLTLDEILDSYPTIKREQAIATLQQAESLLEFKKAAFD' A
#
# COMPACT_ATOMS: atom_id res chain seq x y z
N MET A 1 7.97 -19.83 4.73
CA MET A 1 8.28 -18.38 4.70
C MET A 1 9.46 -18.07 3.77
N MET A 2 9.48 -18.63 2.55
CA MET A 2 10.53 -18.33 1.54
C MET A 2 10.03 -18.69 0.13
N GLN A 3 8.84 -18.20 -0.24
CA GLN A 3 8.29 -18.38 -1.60
C GLN A 3 7.66 -17.10 -2.20
N TRP A 4 7.73 -15.95 -1.51
CA TRP A 4 7.00 -14.73 -1.87
C TRP A 4 7.79 -13.69 -2.69
N LEU A 5 9.06 -13.96 -3.01
CA LEU A 5 9.93 -12.94 -3.63
C LEU A 5 9.84 -12.81 -5.15
N LEU A 6 9.04 -13.60 -5.86
CA LEU A 6 9.08 -13.51 -7.33
C LEU A 6 8.15 -12.47 -7.94
N VAL A 7 7.02 -12.08 -7.32
CA VAL A 7 6.18 -10.97 -7.83
C VAL A 7 5.38 -10.28 -6.71
N THR A 8 6.07 -9.64 -5.75
CA THR A 8 5.36 -8.74 -4.81
C THR A 8 5.65 -7.29 -5.21
N PRO A 9 4.63 -6.46 -5.49
CA PRO A 9 4.86 -5.06 -5.80
C PRO A 9 5.38 -4.34 -4.56
N VAL A 10 6.40 -3.51 -4.76
CA VAL A 10 7.09 -2.74 -3.72
C VAL A 10 7.01 -1.25 -4.01
N PHE A 11 7.15 -0.42 -2.98
CA PHE A 11 7.33 1.02 -3.18
C PHE A 11 8.62 1.30 -3.96
N THR A 12 8.56 2.16 -4.97
CA THR A 12 9.72 2.47 -5.82
C THR A 12 10.90 2.98 -4.99
N GLY A 13 12.07 2.38 -5.20
CA GLY A 13 13.28 2.71 -4.44
C GLY A 13 13.37 2.00 -3.08
N THR A 14 12.43 1.11 -2.76
CA THR A 14 12.41 0.35 -1.51
C THR A 14 12.37 -1.16 -1.80
N ARG A 15 12.55 -1.97 -0.75
CA ARG A 15 12.18 -3.39 -0.75
C ARG A 15 10.91 -3.64 0.07
N VAL A 16 10.18 -2.58 0.41
CA VAL A 16 9.01 -2.66 1.28
C VAL A 16 7.79 -2.98 0.41
N PRO A 17 7.10 -4.11 0.66
CA PRO A 17 5.89 -4.46 -0.06
C PRO A 17 4.80 -3.40 0.08
N ILE A 18 4.00 -3.21 -0.96
CA ILE A 18 2.80 -2.37 -0.88
C ILE A 18 1.82 -2.92 0.18
N ALA A 19 1.77 -4.25 0.35
CA ALA A 19 0.92 -4.92 1.34
C ALA A 19 1.12 -4.37 2.76
N VAL A 20 2.34 -3.98 3.13
CA VAL A 20 2.67 -3.43 4.45
C VAL A 20 1.81 -2.20 4.77
N LEU A 21 1.55 -1.32 3.80
CA LEU A 21 0.70 -0.14 4.01
C LEU A 21 -0.71 -0.56 4.43
N PHE A 22 -1.32 -1.50 3.70
CA PHE A 22 -2.69 -1.93 3.97
C PHE A 22 -2.82 -2.80 5.21
N GLU A 23 -1.83 -3.67 5.47
CA GLU A 23 -1.78 -4.50 6.69
C GLU A 23 -1.73 -3.61 7.94
N ASN A 24 -0.82 -2.63 7.98
CA ASN A 24 -0.72 -1.73 9.14
C ASN A 24 -1.95 -0.82 9.29
N LEU A 25 -2.55 -0.35 8.19
CA LEU A 25 -3.82 0.38 8.26
C LEU A 25 -4.96 -0.50 8.82
N ALA A 26 -5.00 -1.78 8.44
CA ALA A 26 -5.99 -2.74 8.95
C ALA A 26 -5.77 -3.04 10.45
N ASP A 27 -4.52 -3.00 10.91
CA ASP A 27 -4.14 -3.11 12.32
C ASP A 27 -4.42 -1.81 13.12
N GLY A 28 -4.92 -0.76 12.46
CA GLY A 28 -5.35 0.48 13.09
C GLY A 28 -4.27 1.55 13.23
N LEU A 29 -3.10 1.36 12.62
CA LEU A 29 -2.06 2.38 12.61
C LEU A 29 -2.45 3.56 11.72
N THR A 30 -2.07 4.76 12.14
CA THR A 30 -2.16 5.97 11.32
C THR A 30 -1.10 5.96 10.23
N LEU A 31 -1.31 6.76 9.17
CA LEU A 31 -0.32 6.90 8.12
C LEU A 31 1.03 7.41 8.64
N ASP A 32 1.03 8.27 9.65
CA ASP A 32 2.26 8.82 10.23
C ASP A 32 3.06 7.73 10.97
N GLU A 33 2.41 6.89 11.77
CA GLU A 33 3.05 5.76 12.48
C GLU A 33 3.63 4.73 11.50
N ILE A 34 2.98 4.53 10.35
CA ILE A 34 3.48 3.65 9.29
C ILE A 34 4.75 4.23 8.67
N LEU A 35 4.74 5.53 8.35
CA LEU A 35 5.90 6.20 7.74
C LEU A 35 7.08 6.29 8.71
N ASP A 36 6.82 6.43 10.01
CA ASP A 36 7.86 6.37 11.04
C ASP A 36 8.48 4.96 11.13
N SER A 37 7.67 3.90 10.98
CA SER A 37 8.14 2.51 10.96
C SER A 37 8.85 2.14 9.65
N TYR A 38 8.49 2.78 8.54
CA TYR A 38 9.03 2.54 7.20
C TYR A 38 9.47 3.85 6.53
N PRO A 39 10.53 4.50 7.02
CA PRO A 39 10.94 5.85 6.58
C PRO A 39 11.45 5.91 5.13
N THR A 40 11.60 4.76 4.48
CA THR A 40 11.96 4.68 3.05
C THR A 40 10.73 4.81 2.14
N ILE A 41 9.52 4.63 2.66
CA ILE A 41 8.28 4.94 1.96
C ILE A 41 8.11 6.45 1.96
N LYS A 42 8.03 7.06 0.78
CA LYS A 42 7.72 8.48 0.69
C LYS A 42 6.22 8.69 0.92
N ARG A 43 5.85 9.74 1.65
CA ARG A 43 4.45 10.08 1.93
C ARG A 43 3.62 10.19 0.65
N GLU A 44 4.19 10.81 -0.38
CA GLU A 44 3.52 11.00 -1.67
C GLU A 44 3.22 9.65 -2.34
N GLN A 45 4.11 8.66 -2.19
CA GLN A 45 3.88 7.32 -2.72
C GLN A 45 2.77 6.61 -1.96
N ALA A 46 2.74 6.71 -0.62
CA ALA A 46 1.68 6.12 0.19
C ALA A 46 0.30 6.73 -0.15
N ILE A 47 0.22 8.05 -0.28
CA ILE A 47 -1.01 8.75 -0.68
C ILE A 47 -1.44 8.32 -2.08
N ALA A 48 -0.53 8.29 -3.06
CA ALA A 48 -0.84 7.86 -4.42
C ALA A 48 -1.32 6.41 -4.48
N THR A 49 -0.79 5.52 -3.61
CA THR A 49 -1.27 4.14 -3.48
C THR A 49 -2.70 4.08 -2.96
N LEU A 50 -3.04 4.88 -1.94
CA LEU A 50 -4.41 4.95 -1.40
C LEU A 50 -5.41 5.45 -2.45
N GLN A 51 -5.06 6.49 -3.21
CA GLN A 51 -5.91 7.03 -4.28
C GLN A 51 -6.11 6.02 -5.42
N GLN A 52 -5.09 5.26 -5.78
CA GLN A 52 -5.23 4.18 -6.77
C GLN A 52 -6.16 3.08 -6.28
N ALA A 53 -6.06 2.71 -5.00
CA ALA A 53 -6.96 1.72 -4.41
C ALA A 53 -8.41 2.20 -4.41
N GLU A 54 -8.67 3.46 -4.05
CA GLU A 54 -9.98 4.10 -4.14
C GLU A 54 -10.55 4.02 -5.56
N SER A 55 -9.78 4.49 -6.57
CA SER A 55 -10.21 4.48 -7.97
C SER A 55 -10.54 3.07 -8.48
N LEU A 56 -9.80 2.05 -8.08
CA LEU A 56 -10.09 0.65 -8.45
C LEU A 56 -11.40 0.14 -7.85
N LEU A 57 -11.72 0.54 -6.61
CA LEU A 57 -12.97 0.18 -5.95
C LEU A 57 -14.16 0.88 -6.58
N GLU A 58 -14.03 2.15 -6.96
CA GLU A 58 -15.06 2.89 -7.69
C GLU A 58 -15.33 2.31 -9.08
N PHE A 59 -14.27 1.91 -9.81
CA PHE A 59 -14.44 1.24 -11.09
C PHE A 59 -15.18 -0.10 -10.94
N LYS A 60 -14.87 -0.85 -9.88
CA LYS A 60 -15.58 -2.09 -9.56
C LYS A 60 -17.04 -1.86 -9.19
N LYS A 61 -17.42 -0.68 -8.70
CA LYS A 61 -18.84 -0.33 -8.50
C LYS A 61 -19.54 -0.12 -9.85
N ALA A 62 -18.92 0.65 -10.74
CA ALA A 62 -19.48 0.95 -12.07
C ALA A 62 -19.59 -0.27 -13.02
N ALA A 63 -18.76 -1.29 -12.83
CA ALA A 63 -18.76 -2.50 -13.67
C ALA A 63 -19.80 -3.55 -13.25
N PHE A 64 -20.43 -3.41 -12.09
CA PHE A 64 -21.40 -4.37 -11.52
C PHE A 64 -22.76 -3.72 -11.18
N ASP A 65 -22.90 -2.41 -11.37
CA ASP A 65 -24.19 -1.68 -11.44
C ASP A 65 -24.72 -1.72 -12.88
#